data_AF-A0A661PK55-F1
#
_entry.id   AF-A0A661PK55-F1
#
_cell.length_a   1.000
_cell.length_b   1.000
_cell.length_c   1.000
_cell.angle_alpha   90.00
_cell.angle_beta   90.00
_cell.angle_gamma   90.00
#
_symmetry.space_group_name_H-M   'P 1'
#
loop_
_entity.id
_entity.type
_entity.pdbx_description
1 polymer ?
#
loop_
_entity_poly.entity_id
_entity_poly.type
_entity_poly.pdbx_seq_one_letter_code
_entity_poly.pdbx_strand_id
1 'polypeptide(L)' 'ENQCLEHKIRLLQSDARYQELVVRRELHMIRDNEILFIFKNQ' A
#
# COMPACT_ATOMS: atom_id res chain seq x y z
N GLU A 1 15.35 11.90 6.65
CA GLU A 1 13.98 11.49 7.01
C GLU A 1 12.93 12.27 6.20
N ASN A 2 12.91 13.61 6.27
CA ASN A 2 11.96 14.45 5.53
C ASN A 2 11.93 14.21 4.01
N GLN A 3 13.08 14.13 3.34
CA GLN A 3 13.12 13.88 1.89
C GLN A 3 12.49 12.53 1.49
N CYS A 4 12.63 11.51 2.35
CA CYS A 4 12.03 10.19 2.11
C CYS A 4 10.51 10.25 2.27
N LEU A 5 10.03 10.94 3.32
CA LEU A 5 8.61 11.16 3.55
C LEU A 5 7.98 12.00 2.44
N GLU A 6 8.64 13.06 1.99
CA GLU A 6 8.20 13.90 0.86
C GLU A 6 8.13 13.11 -0.45
N HIS A 7 9.06 12.18 -0.68
CA HIS A 7 8.99 11.30 -1.84
C HIS A 7 7.80 10.33 -1.74
N LYS A 8 7.57 9.72 -0.57
CA LYS A 8 6.40 8.86 -0.32
C LYS A 8 5.07 9.62 -0.48
N ILE A 9 4.98 10.85 0.03
CA ILE A 9 3.80 11.70 -0.12
C ILE A 9 3.51 11.97 -1.60
N ARG A 10 4.54 12.36 -2.37
CA ARG A 10 4.38 12.58 -3.82
C ARG A 10 3.89 11.32 -4.54
N LEU A 11 4.49 10.16 -4.25
CA LEU A 11 4.06 8.89 -4.84
C LEU A 11 2.62 8.53 -4.47
N LEU A 12 2.23 8.72 -3.20
CA LEU A 12 0.86 8.53 -2.76
C LEU A 12 -0.13 9.49 -3.42
N GLN A 13 0.30 10.68 -3.84
CA GLN A 13 -0.58 11.64 -4.51
C GLN A 13 -0.70 11.39 -6.01
N SER A 14 0.34 10.87 -6.67
CA SER A 14 0.40 10.80 -8.14
C SER A 14 0.36 9.40 -8.75
N ASP A 15 0.65 8.34 -7.98
CA ASP A 15 0.73 6.96 -8.52
C ASP A 15 -0.31 6.05 -7.86
N ALA A 16 -1.37 5.73 -8.62
CA ALA A 16 -2.45 4.86 -8.18
C ALA A 16 -1.98 3.42 -7.86
N ARG A 17 -0.92 2.93 -8.53
CA ARG A 17 -0.37 1.60 -8.23
C ARG A 17 0.39 1.62 -6.91
N TYR A 18 1.07 2.73 -6.62
CA TYR A 18 1.75 2.92 -5.33
C TYR A 18 0.73 3.03 -4.19
N GLN A 19 -0.37 3.76 -4.40
CA GLN A 19 -1.49 3.79 -3.46
C GLN A 19 -2.02 2.38 -3.17
N GLU A 20 -2.31 1.59 -4.20
CA GLU A 20 -2.82 0.22 -4.05
C GLU A 20 -1.83 -0.67 -3.29
N LEU A 21 -0.53 -0.55 -3.57
CA LEU A 21 0.51 -1.28 -2.86
C LEU A 21 0.51 -0.96 -1.36
N VAL A 22 0.45 0.33 -0.99
CA VAL A 22 0.44 0.76 0.42
C VAL A 22 -0.82 0.26 1.12
N VAL A 23 -1.98 0.46 0.50
CA VAL A 23 -3.29 0.05 1.07
C VAL A 23 -3.36 -1.47 1.28
N ARG A 24 -2.85 -2.27 0.33
CA ARG A 24 -2.85 -3.75 0.47
C ARG A 24 -1.80 -4.24 1.47
N ARG A 25 -0.60 -3.66 1.47
CA ARG A 25 0.54 -4.17 2.25
C ARG A 25 0.55 -3.67 3.69
N GLU A 26 0.26 -2.39 3.90
CA GLU A 26 0.38 -1.72 5.20
C GLU A 26 -0.95 -1.68 5.94
N LEU A 27 -2.07 -1.52 5.21
CA LEU A 27 -3.41 -1.43 5.80
C LEU A 27 -4.22 -2.72 5.69
N HIS A 28 -3.71 -3.72 4.95
CA HIS A 28 -4.39 -5.00 4.68
C HIS A 28 -5.82 -4.85 4.14
N MET A 29 -6.09 -3.75 3.44
CA MET A 29 -7.38 -3.52 2.81
C MET A 29 -7.41 -4.20 1.43
N ILE A 30 -8.60 -4.68 1.08
CA ILE A 30 -8.92 -5.26 -0.22
C ILE A 30 -10.18 -4.62 -0.77
N ARG A 31 -10.42 -4.76 -2.08
CA ARG A 31 -11.67 -4.31 -2.68
C ARG A 31 -12.81 -5.25 -2.30
N ASP A 32 -14.03 -4.75 -2.39
CA ASP A 32 -15.22 -5.58 -2.28
C ASP A 32 -15.15 -6.72 -3.31
N ASN A 33 -15.52 -7.93 -2.88
CA ASN A 33 -15.47 -9.18 -3.66
C ASN A 33 -14.06 -9.74 -3.93
N GLU A 34 -13.01 -9.25 -3.27
CA GLU A 34 -11.69 -9.90 -3.27
C GLU A 34 -11.53 -10.80 -2.03
N ILE A 35 -10.69 -11.84 -2.15
CA ILE A 35 -10.29 -12.71 -1.02
C ILE A 35 -8.78 -12.54 -0.79
N LEU A 36 -8.41 -12.08 0.40
CA LEU A 36 -6.99 -11.96 0.81
C LEU A 36 -6.50 -13.25 1.47
N PHE A 37 -5.43 -13.83 0.93
CA PHE A 37 -4.74 -14.95 1.57
C PHE A 37 -3.51 -14.42 2.33
N ILE A 38 -3.54 -14.52 3.65
CA ILE A 38 -2.41 -14.17 4.52
C ILE A 38 -1.69 -15.46 4.90
N PHE A 39 -0.50 -15.66 4.36
CA PHE A 39 0.37 -16.77 4.75
C PHE A 39 1.28 -16.30 5.89
N LYS A 40 1.22 -16.97 7.04
CA LYS A 40 2.24 -16.79 8.07
C LYS A 40 3.50 -17.53 7.61
N ASN A 41 4.62 -16.82 7.50
CA ASN A 41 5.91 -17.47 7.34
C ASN A 41 6.11 -18.39 8.57
N GLN A 42 6.35 -19.68 8.32
CA GLN A 42 6.78 -20.61 9.36
C GLN A 42 8.11 -20.18 9.97
#